data_AF-A0A367JU00-F1
#
_entry.id   AF-A0A367JU00-F1
#
_cell.length_a   1.000
_cell.length_b   1.000
_cell.length_c   1.000
_cell.angle_alpha   90.00
_cell.angle_beta   90.00
_cell.angle_gamma   90.00
#
_symmetry.space_group_name_H-M   'P 1'
#
loop_
_entity.id
_entity.type
_entity.pdbx_description
1 polymer ?
#
loop_
_entity_poly.entity_id
_entity_poly.type
_entity_poly.pdbx_seq_one_letter_code
_entity_poly.pdbx_strand_id
1 'polypeptide(L)'
;MTIYGHRHCHHASNDLKPPLDNAPSVPTNIAHSRLNNFLAGAGQFYSMGIHNRLWILRHSGAPHVQLKVYSVPDVKDAITQKFQEFTIGQHDFGPSWTTHWFQVTVKIPEALDGHEVTLQWDMGCEGLVWSHDGVPLQGLTGGSDQARHEFIISKKAKANEVYLFYIEAACNGMFGVGASDSMVADPNRYFKLKQADLVVANKPVQDLYHDLTILRGIAFDTDSNSIQARKALWVANEVINNFIGDDETAISECNRLTRDFLTEQNGSEMHRVTAIGNCHIDTAWLWPYDETKRKVARSWSSQLNLMERYPDYVFTASQAQQYEWLQELYPKLFEKIKIAEKNEQWEIIGGSWVEHGKSLKCLY
;
A
#
# COMPACT_ATOMS: atom_id res chain seq x y z
N MET A 1 -17.22 -40.15 -60.58
CA MET A 1 -17.33 -39.26 -61.76
C MET A 1 -18.63 -38.46 -61.61
N THR A 2 -18.75 -37.13 -61.53
CA THR A 2 -17.86 -35.99 -61.34
C THR A 2 -18.80 -34.81 -61.00
N ILE A 3 -18.56 -34.20 -59.84
CA ILE A 3 -18.63 -32.75 -59.49
C ILE A 3 -19.89 -31.95 -59.91
N TYR A 4 -20.66 -31.54 -58.89
CA TYR A 4 -21.67 -30.48 -58.98
C TYR A 4 -21.03 -29.09 -59.05
N GLY A 5 -21.38 -28.38 -60.13
CA GLY A 5 -21.56 -26.93 -60.30
C GLY A 5 -20.89 -25.94 -59.34
N HIS A 6 -19.92 -25.20 -59.90
CA HIS A 6 -19.52 -23.87 -59.45
C HIS A 6 -20.71 -22.91 -59.32
N ARG A 7 -20.83 -22.26 -58.15
CA ARG A 7 -21.39 -20.91 -58.06
C ARG A 7 -20.29 -19.98 -57.56
N HIS A 8 -19.91 -19.04 -58.41
CA HIS A 8 -19.09 -17.89 -58.07
C HIS A 8 -19.85 -17.00 -57.07
N CYS A 9 -19.27 -16.79 -55.89
CA CYS A 9 -19.60 -15.64 -55.06
C CYS A 9 -18.61 -14.52 -55.35
N HIS A 10 -19.18 -13.37 -55.67
CA HIS A 10 -18.52 -12.12 -55.98
C HIS A 10 -17.55 -11.66 -54.89
N HIS A 11 -16.49 -11.01 -55.34
CA HIS A 11 -15.55 -10.21 -54.55
C HIS A 11 -16.23 -9.31 -53.52
N ALA A 12 -15.99 -9.59 -52.24
CA ALA A 12 -15.95 -8.58 -51.20
C ALA A 12 -14.47 -8.37 -50.84
N SER A 13 -13.81 -7.47 -51.56
CA SER A 13 -12.53 -6.90 -51.14
C SER A 13 -12.82 -5.90 -50.02
N ASN A 14 -12.86 -6.37 -48.78
CA ASN A 14 -12.56 -5.53 -47.63
C ASN A 14 -11.27 -6.07 -47.03
N ASP A 15 -10.21 -5.30 -47.19
CA ASP A 15 -8.91 -5.46 -46.55
C ASP A 15 -9.08 -5.39 -45.01
N LEU A 16 -9.55 -6.47 -44.40
CA LEU A 16 -9.23 -6.75 -43.00
C LEU A 16 -7.84 -7.39 -43.00
N LYS A 17 -6.81 -6.57 -43.25
CA LYS A 17 -5.47 -6.94 -42.78
C LYS A 17 -5.59 -7.14 -41.26
N PRO A 18 -5.16 -8.27 -40.69
CA PRO A 18 -5.02 -8.36 -39.24
C PRO A 18 -4.19 -7.15 -38.79
N PRO A 19 -4.50 -6.52 -37.63
CA PRO A 19 -3.73 -5.38 -37.17
C PRO A 19 -2.25 -5.74 -37.24
N LEU A 20 -1.51 -5.01 -38.07
CA LEU A 20 -0.09 -5.20 -38.22
C LEU A 20 0.52 -5.07 -36.83
N ASP A 21 1.19 -6.12 -36.42
CA ASP A 21 1.95 -6.12 -35.19
C ASP A 21 3.13 -5.15 -35.36
N ASN A 22 2.89 -3.90 -34.97
CA ASN A 22 3.86 -2.82 -35.07
C ASN A 22 4.85 -2.83 -33.89
N ALA A 23 4.75 -3.80 -32.97
CA ALA A 23 5.69 -3.92 -31.85
C ALA A 23 6.93 -4.69 -32.33
N PRO A 24 8.12 -4.05 -32.41
CA PRO A 24 9.33 -4.73 -32.83
C PRO A 24 9.69 -5.87 -31.86
N SER A 25 10.20 -6.98 -32.39
CA SER A 25 10.71 -8.08 -31.58
C SER A 25 11.96 -7.63 -30.81
N VAL A 26 11.92 -7.71 -29.48
CA VAL A 26 13.05 -7.41 -28.59
C VAL A 26 13.48 -8.71 -27.90
N PRO A 27 14.79 -8.96 -27.69
CA PRO A 27 15.23 -10.12 -26.91
C PRO A 27 14.63 -10.12 -25.50
N THR A 28 13.68 -11.03 -25.27
CA THR A 28 12.78 -11.04 -24.10
C THR A 28 13.55 -11.07 -22.78
N ASN A 29 14.56 -11.93 -22.67
CA ASN A 29 15.37 -12.09 -21.46
C ASN A 29 16.12 -10.79 -21.08
N ILE A 30 16.71 -10.11 -22.06
CA ILE A 30 17.45 -8.87 -21.84
C ILE A 30 16.49 -7.74 -21.44
N ALA A 31 15.37 -7.62 -22.14
CA ALA A 31 14.34 -6.62 -21.86
C ALA A 31 13.70 -6.82 -20.47
N HIS A 32 13.46 -8.07 -20.06
CA HIS A 32 12.95 -8.38 -18.72
C HIS A 32 13.95 -7.98 -17.63
N SER A 33 15.23 -8.33 -17.80
CA SER A 33 16.28 -7.97 -16.84
C SER A 33 16.42 -6.46 -16.72
N ARG A 34 16.39 -5.73 -17.84
CA ARG A 34 16.46 -4.28 -17.86
C ARG A 34 15.32 -3.63 -17.07
N LEU A 35 14.08 -4.09 -17.27
CA LEU A 35 12.92 -3.58 -16.54
C LEU A 35 13.02 -3.87 -15.03
N ASN A 36 13.42 -5.09 -14.65
CA ASN A 36 13.62 -5.44 -13.24
C ASN A 36 14.71 -4.57 -12.59
N ASN A 37 15.81 -4.29 -13.29
CA ASN A 37 16.87 -3.43 -12.78
C ASN A 37 16.41 -1.98 -12.61
N PHE A 38 15.58 -1.47 -13.53
CA PHE A 38 15.03 -0.13 -13.44
C PHE A 38 14.04 0.03 -12.27
N LEU A 39 13.28 -1.03 -11.97
CA LEU A 39 12.35 -1.11 -10.84
C LEU A 39 13.00 -1.59 -9.53
N ALA A 40 14.31 -1.81 -9.51
CA ALA A 40 14.97 -2.34 -8.32
C ALA A 40 14.99 -1.29 -7.19
N GLY A 41 14.47 -1.66 -6.01
CA GLY A 41 14.46 -0.82 -4.82
C GLY A 41 15.81 -0.72 -4.10
N ALA A 42 16.82 -1.48 -4.52
CA ALA A 42 18.18 -1.47 -3.96
C ALA A 42 19.20 -2.06 -4.96
N GLY A 43 20.49 -2.01 -4.61
CA GLY A 43 21.57 -2.64 -5.36
C GLY A 43 22.24 -1.74 -6.39
N GLN A 44 23.06 -2.32 -7.27
CA GLN A 44 23.98 -1.59 -8.16
C GLN A 44 23.28 -0.67 -9.18
N PHE A 45 22.00 -0.93 -9.48
CA PHE A 45 21.21 -0.14 -10.43
C PHE A 45 20.29 0.88 -9.77
N TYR A 46 20.25 0.95 -8.43
CA TYR A 46 19.34 1.83 -7.70
C TYR A 46 19.47 3.30 -8.13
N SER A 47 20.70 3.79 -8.28
CA SER A 47 20.97 5.18 -8.66
C SER A 47 20.44 5.54 -10.04
N MET A 48 20.30 4.56 -10.93
CA MET A 48 19.78 4.68 -12.29
C MET A 48 18.28 4.32 -12.39
N GLY A 49 17.71 3.74 -11.33
CA GLY A 49 16.34 3.25 -11.30
C GLY A 49 15.34 4.33 -10.86
N ILE A 50 14.05 4.05 -11.10
CA ILE A 50 12.95 4.96 -10.77
C ILE A 50 12.81 5.20 -9.26
N HIS A 51 13.22 4.23 -8.43
CA HIS A 51 13.13 4.33 -6.97
C HIS A 51 13.92 5.53 -6.39
N ASN A 52 15.01 5.95 -7.04
CA ASN A 52 15.81 7.11 -6.65
C ASN A 52 15.12 8.46 -6.94
N ARG A 53 13.90 8.45 -7.50
CA ARG A 53 13.15 9.64 -7.90
C ARG A 53 11.72 9.68 -7.41
N LEU A 54 11.29 8.73 -6.56
CA LEU A 54 9.94 8.68 -5.99
C LEU A 54 9.64 9.83 -5.02
N TRP A 55 10.67 10.51 -4.50
CA TRP A 55 10.55 11.55 -3.49
C TRP A 55 11.35 12.79 -3.92
N ILE A 56 10.78 13.98 -3.75
CA ILE A 56 11.40 15.26 -4.15
C ILE A 56 12.14 15.87 -2.96
N LEU A 57 11.50 15.94 -1.81
CA LEU A 57 12.02 16.57 -0.60
C LEU A 57 11.98 15.58 0.56
N ARG A 58 12.97 15.68 1.45
CA ARG A 58 13.07 14.86 2.66
C ARG A 58 13.66 15.69 3.80
N HIS A 59 13.00 15.68 4.95
CA HIS A 59 13.48 16.30 6.20
C HIS A 59 13.28 15.34 7.36
N SER A 60 14.27 15.24 8.25
CA SER A 60 14.22 14.36 9.41
C SER A 60 14.80 15.05 10.65
N GLY A 61 14.43 14.54 11.82
CA GLY A 61 14.93 15.02 13.10
C GLY A 61 14.53 16.46 13.47
N ALA A 62 15.03 16.92 14.62
CA ALA A 62 14.75 18.25 15.12
C ALA A 62 15.33 19.35 14.20
N PRO A 63 14.62 20.48 14.00
CA PRO A 63 13.39 20.88 14.70
C PRO A 63 12.09 20.34 14.06
N HIS A 64 12.17 19.62 12.94
CA HIS A 64 11.02 19.32 12.07
C HIS A 64 10.25 18.05 12.46
N VAL A 65 10.94 17.03 12.95
CA VAL A 65 10.36 15.82 13.53
C VAL A 65 10.96 15.63 14.91
N GLN A 66 10.14 15.86 15.94
CA GLN A 66 10.51 15.69 17.33
C GLN A 66 9.76 14.52 17.91
N LEU A 67 10.49 13.60 18.52
CA LEU A 67 9.95 12.36 19.04
C LEU A 67 10.13 12.32 20.55
N LYS A 68 9.05 12.01 21.25
CA LYS A 68 9.10 11.59 22.65
C LYS A 68 8.46 10.24 22.79
N VAL A 69 8.97 9.41 23.69
CA VAL A 69 8.49 8.05 23.89
C VAL A 69 8.04 7.80 25.31
N TYR A 70 6.97 7.02 25.44
CA TYR A 70 6.49 6.44 26.68
C TYR A 70 6.30 4.93 26.47
N SER A 71 7.08 4.15 27.21
CA SER A 71 6.99 2.68 27.19
C SER A 71 5.97 2.24 28.23
N VAL A 72 4.92 1.54 27.78
CA VAL A 72 3.77 1.19 28.62
C VAL A 72 4.12 0.01 29.52
N PRO A 73 3.86 0.10 30.84
CA PRO A 73 3.85 -1.07 31.70
C PRO A 73 2.53 -1.85 31.58
N ASP A 74 1.35 -1.19 31.51
CA ASP A 74 0.03 -1.87 31.41
C ASP A 74 -1.22 -0.92 31.29
N VAL A 75 -1.30 0.10 30.41
CA VAL A 75 -2.41 1.10 30.47
C VAL A 75 -3.01 1.57 29.14
N LYS A 76 -4.34 1.80 29.17
CA LYS A 76 -5.22 2.34 28.11
C LYS A 76 -5.11 3.86 27.85
N ASP A 77 -4.59 4.65 28.79
CA ASP A 77 -4.50 6.12 28.69
C ASP A 77 -3.06 6.61 28.55
N ALA A 78 -2.44 6.30 27.41
CA ALA A 78 -1.03 6.64 27.15
C ALA A 78 -0.81 8.14 26.84
N ILE A 79 -1.81 8.83 26.29
CA ILE A 79 -1.72 10.23 25.84
C ILE A 79 -1.50 11.19 27.02
N THR A 80 -2.00 10.85 28.21
CA THR A 80 -1.84 11.68 29.43
C THR A 80 -0.54 11.42 30.19
N GLN A 81 0.31 10.50 29.71
CA GLN A 81 1.51 10.08 30.40
C GLN A 81 2.67 11.04 30.16
N LYS A 82 3.73 10.88 30.95
CA LYS A 82 4.96 11.67 30.79
C LYS A 82 5.88 10.99 29.77
N PHE A 83 5.98 11.57 28.58
CA PHE A 83 6.90 11.13 27.53
C PHE A 83 8.32 11.66 27.77
N GLN A 84 9.33 10.86 27.39
CA GLN A 84 10.75 11.22 27.45
C GLN A 84 11.28 11.50 26.04
N GLU A 85 12.20 12.45 25.89
CA GLU A 85 12.82 12.73 24.59
C GLU A 85 13.46 11.47 23.99
N PHE A 86 13.28 11.28 22.69
CA PHE A 86 13.82 10.15 21.96
C PHE A 86 14.49 10.60 20.66
N THR A 87 15.65 10.04 20.35
CA THR A 87 16.32 10.20 19.05
C THR A 87 16.45 8.86 18.35
N ILE A 88 16.22 8.83 17.04
CA ILE A 88 16.41 7.64 16.21
C ILE A 88 17.81 7.05 16.47
N GLY A 89 17.88 5.73 16.70
CA GLY A 89 19.12 5.02 17.01
C GLY A 89 19.54 5.06 18.49
N GLN A 90 18.80 5.72 19.38
CA GLN A 90 19.14 5.79 20.81
C GLN A 90 19.10 4.42 21.51
N HIS A 91 18.03 3.65 21.30
CA HIS A 91 17.93 2.27 21.78
C HIS A 91 16.87 1.49 20.97
N ASP A 92 16.87 0.18 21.15
CA ASP A 92 15.89 -0.73 20.56
C ASP A 92 14.65 -0.84 21.48
N PHE A 93 13.52 -1.28 20.92
CA PHE A 93 12.25 -1.45 21.60
C PHE A 93 11.85 -2.92 21.66
N GLY A 94 11.29 -3.33 22.78
CA GLY A 94 10.94 -4.72 23.04
C GLY A 94 10.86 -4.97 24.55
N PRO A 95 10.80 -6.24 24.97
CA PRO A 95 10.74 -7.44 24.13
C PRO A 95 9.40 -7.59 23.37
N SER A 96 9.21 -8.71 22.69
CA SER A 96 7.97 -9.07 21.99
C SER A 96 6.70 -8.72 22.78
N TRP A 97 5.70 -8.18 22.08
CA TRP A 97 4.39 -7.77 22.61
C TRP A 97 4.38 -6.54 23.52
N THR A 98 5.54 -5.94 23.84
CA THR A 98 5.54 -4.63 24.51
C THR A 98 4.93 -3.56 23.61
N THR A 99 4.38 -2.52 24.26
CA THR A 99 3.76 -1.40 23.56
C THR A 99 4.47 -0.11 23.92
N HIS A 100 4.82 0.67 22.92
CA HIS A 100 5.53 1.93 23.07
C HIS A 100 4.76 3.02 22.34
N TRP A 101 4.49 4.10 23.05
CA TRP A 101 3.80 5.25 22.48
C TRP A 101 4.81 6.32 22.13
N PHE A 102 4.71 6.82 20.91
CA PHE A 102 5.51 7.94 20.45
C PHE A 102 4.61 9.16 20.32
N GLN A 103 4.93 10.22 21.06
CA GLN A 103 4.42 11.54 20.76
C GLN A 103 5.26 12.14 19.63
N VAL A 104 4.62 12.39 18.49
CA VAL A 104 5.27 12.92 17.30
C VAL A 104 4.83 14.36 17.11
N THR A 105 5.78 15.28 17.22
CA THR A 105 5.56 16.71 16.93
C THR A 105 6.26 17.05 15.62
N VAL A 106 5.47 17.45 14.63
CA VAL A 106 5.95 17.83 13.30
C VAL A 106 5.84 19.33 13.15
N LYS A 107 6.95 19.99 12.81
CA LYS A 107 6.97 21.39 12.39
C LYS A 107 7.33 21.49 10.92
N ILE A 108 6.39 21.96 10.10
CA ILE A 108 6.55 22.03 8.64
C ILE A 108 7.73 22.99 8.28
N PRO A 109 8.79 22.49 7.61
CA PRO A 109 9.85 23.32 7.06
C PRO A 109 9.33 24.27 5.98
N GLU A 110 9.99 25.42 5.78
CA GLU A 110 9.64 26.36 4.69
C GLU A 110 9.68 25.72 3.31
N ALA A 111 10.62 24.80 3.07
CA ALA A 111 10.72 24.06 1.82
C ALA A 111 9.51 23.18 1.50
N LEU A 112 8.67 22.85 2.50
CA LEU A 112 7.49 22.01 2.30
C LEU A 112 6.18 22.81 2.17
N ASP A 113 6.25 24.15 2.12
CA ASP A 113 5.07 25.01 1.97
C ASP A 113 4.30 24.70 0.68
N GLY A 114 2.98 24.58 0.79
CA GLY A 114 2.09 24.30 -0.34
C GLY A 114 2.09 22.85 -0.83
N HIS A 115 2.98 21.98 -0.35
CA HIS A 115 3.06 20.58 -0.76
C HIS A 115 2.15 19.65 0.05
N GLU A 116 1.83 18.49 -0.53
CA GLU A 116 1.35 17.34 0.26
C GLU A 116 2.53 16.73 1.01
N VAL A 117 2.44 16.71 2.34
CA VAL A 117 3.50 16.24 3.24
C VAL A 117 3.09 14.93 3.87
N THR A 118 3.96 13.93 3.74
CA THR A 118 3.78 12.59 4.27
C THR A 118 4.86 12.27 5.30
N LEU A 119 4.49 11.66 6.42
CA LEU A 119 5.43 11.00 7.32
C LEU A 119 5.76 9.61 6.75
N GLN A 120 7.03 9.28 6.63
CA GLN A 120 7.48 7.90 6.50
C GLN A 120 8.00 7.38 7.84
N TRP A 121 7.33 6.36 8.35
CA TRP A 121 7.61 5.70 9.62
C TRP A 121 7.91 4.21 9.39
N ASP A 122 9.13 3.77 9.72
CA ASP A 122 9.49 2.35 9.74
C ASP A 122 10.14 1.98 11.07
N MET A 123 9.41 1.21 11.87
CA MET A 123 9.90 0.62 13.12
C MET A 123 10.11 -0.90 13.02
N GLY A 124 9.85 -1.50 11.87
CA GLY A 124 9.88 -2.96 11.68
C GLY A 124 8.79 -3.73 12.42
N CYS A 125 7.81 -3.04 12.99
CA CYS A 125 6.69 -3.59 13.73
C CYS A 125 5.37 -2.92 13.34
N GLU A 126 4.28 -3.38 13.93
CA GLU A 126 2.95 -2.83 13.73
C GLU A 126 2.79 -1.49 14.50
N GLY A 127 2.03 -0.55 13.93
CA GLY A 127 1.77 0.75 14.52
C GLY A 127 0.36 1.28 14.26
N LEU A 128 -0.17 2.11 15.15
CA LEU A 128 -1.42 2.86 14.95
C LEU A 128 -1.18 4.35 15.15
N VAL A 129 -1.52 5.15 14.15
CA VAL A 129 -1.54 6.60 14.26
C VAL A 129 -2.83 7.03 14.95
N TRP A 130 -2.68 7.86 15.98
CA TRP A 130 -3.75 8.43 16.78
C TRP A 130 -3.73 9.94 16.71
N SER A 131 -4.89 10.56 16.50
CA SER A 131 -5.03 12.01 16.63
C SER A 131 -4.73 12.46 18.07
N HIS A 132 -4.46 13.75 18.26
CA HIS A 132 -4.36 14.33 19.60
C HIS A 132 -5.63 14.11 20.46
N ASP A 133 -6.81 14.03 19.83
CA ASP A 133 -8.10 13.75 20.48
C ASP A 133 -8.41 12.25 20.72
N GLY A 134 -7.42 11.36 20.56
CA GLY A 134 -7.58 9.93 20.81
C GLY A 134 -8.43 9.20 19.78
N VAL A 135 -8.37 9.58 18.50
CA VAL A 135 -9.05 8.90 17.39
C VAL A 135 -8.03 8.14 16.55
N PRO A 136 -8.21 6.82 16.30
CA PRO A 136 -7.39 6.10 15.33
C PRO A 136 -7.53 6.68 13.92
N LEU A 137 -6.41 6.96 13.27
CA LEU A 137 -6.36 7.59 11.95
C LEU A 137 -5.90 6.63 10.86
N GLN A 138 -4.85 5.84 11.11
CA GLN A 138 -4.32 4.88 10.15
C GLN A 138 -3.41 3.86 10.85
N GLY A 139 -3.43 2.61 10.40
CA GLY A 139 -2.40 1.63 10.71
C GLY A 139 -1.10 1.91 9.96
N LEU A 140 0.00 1.44 10.55
CA LEU A 140 1.33 1.37 9.98
C LEU A 140 1.82 -0.07 10.13
N THR A 141 2.54 -0.56 9.13
CA THR A 141 3.16 -1.88 9.17
C THR A 141 4.60 -1.73 8.71
N GLY A 142 5.54 -1.90 9.64
CA GLY A 142 6.97 -1.79 9.36
C GLY A 142 7.54 -3.02 8.66
N GLY A 143 8.80 -2.91 8.22
CA GLY A 143 9.51 -3.97 7.52
C GLY A 143 9.47 -3.79 6.00
N SER A 144 9.67 -4.88 5.26
CA SER A 144 9.73 -4.84 3.79
C SER A 144 8.60 -5.58 3.10
N ASP A 145 8.01 -6.57 3.78
CA ASP A 145 6.89 -7.34 3.24
C ASP A 145 5.56 -6.72 3.66
N GLN A 146 4.67 -6.49 2.70
CA GLN A 146 3.34 -5.89 2.88
C GLN A 146 3.35 -4.62 3.76
N ALA A 147 4.43 -3.85 3.66
CA ALA A 147 4.69 -2.71 4.50
C ALA A 147 3.80 -1.50 4.16
N ARG A 148 3.54 -0.67 5.16
CA ARG A 148 2.87 0.63 5.05
C ARG A 148 3.60 1.60 5.98
N HIS A 149 4.45 2.43 5.41
CA HIS A 149 5.25 3.39 6.17
C HIS A 149 4.65 4.80 6.10
N GLU A 150 3.81 5.07 5.12
CA GLU A 150 3.33 6.40 4.77
C GLU A 150 2.08 6.80 5.56
N PHE A 151 2.11 7.98 6.16
CA PHE A 151 0.95 8.66 6.74
C PHE A 151 0.91 10.12 6.28
N ILE A 152 -0.14 10.51 5.54
CA ILE A 152 -0.30 11.88 5.04
C ILE A 152 -0.62 12.80 6.21
N ILE A 153 0.24 13.77 6.47
CA ILE A 153 0.04 14.79 7.53
C ILE A 153 -0.87 15.90 7.02
N SER A 154 -0.60 16.38 5.81
CA SER A 154 -1.37 17.47 5.19
C SER A 154 -1.33 17.36 3.69
N LYS A 155 -2.49 17.54 3.03
CA LYS A 155 -2.61 17.61 1.56
C LYS A 155 -2.05 18.93 0.99
N LYS A 156 -1.93 19.95 1.84
CA LYS A 156 -1.41 21.27 1.48
C LYS A 156 -0.86 21.94 2.74
N ALA A 157 0.39 21.61 3.06
CA ALA A 157 1.05 22.09 4.26
C ALA A 157 1.31 23.60 4.21
N LYS A 158 1.36 24.24 5.38
CA LYS A 158 1.81 25.63 5.53
C LYS A 158 3.11 25.68 6.32
N ALA A 159 4.06 26.49 5.88
CA ALA A 159 5.32 26.68 6.58
C ALA A 159 5.09 27.04 8.06
N ASN A 160 5.90 26.45 8.94
CA ASN A 160 5.84 26.60 10.41
C ASN A 160 4.57 26.08 11.09
N GLU A 161 3.60 25.51 10.37
CA GLU A 161 2.48 24.81 10.99
C GLU A 161 2.99 23.61 11.81
N VAL A 162 2.34 23.38 12.96
CA VAL A 162 2.74 22.32 13.89
C VAL A 162 1.62 21.30 14.00
N TYR A 163 1.96 20.04 13.76
CA TYR A 163 1.08 18.90 13.93
C TYR A 163 1.53 18.07 15.13
N LEU A 164 0.57 17.64 15.94
CA LEU A 164 0.78 16.76 17.08
C LEU A 164 -0.14 15.54 16.94
N PHE A 165 0.47 14.37 16.97
CA PHE A 165 -0.23 13.08 16.97
C PHE A 165 0.61 12.04 17.70
N TYR A 166 0.02 10.87 17.90
CA TYR A 166 0.67 9.78 18.60
C TYR A 166 0.78 8.55 17.70
N ILE A 167 1.81 7.74 17.90
CA ILE A 167 1.95 6.43 17.28
C ILE A 167 2.04 5.39 18.39
N GLU A 168 1.05 4.51 18.47
CA GLU A 168 1.10 3.31 19.30
C GLU A 168 1.85 2.23 18.50
N ALA A 169 3.09 1.93 18.88
CA ALA A 169 3.87 0.84 18.30
C ALA A 169 3.73 -0.42 19.15
N ALA A 170 3.27 -1.51 18.53
CA ALA A 170 3.20 -2.83 19.14
C ALA A 170 4.38 -3.66 18.65
N CYS A 171 5.22 -4.17 19.56
CA CYS A 171 6.43 -4.94 19.27
C CYS A 171 6.10 -6.36 18.76
N ASN A 172 5.47 -6.42 17.59
CA ASN A 172 5.18 -7.61 16.80
C ASN A 172 5.13 -7.23 15.31
N GLY A 173 5.46 -8.19 14.45
CA GLY A 173 5.23 -8.04 13.01
C GLY A 173 3.76 -8.29 12.63
N MET A 174 3.47 -8.19 11.34
CA MET A 174 2.14 -8.49 10.78
C MET A 174 1.67 -9.90 11.20
N PHE A 175 2.58 -10.88 11.18
CA PHE A 175 2.32 -12.28 11.51
C PHE A 175 2.84 -12.70 12.91
N GLY A 176 2.82 -11.76 13.88
CA GLY A 176 3.25 -12.03 15.25
C GLY A 176 4.75 -11.85 15.47
N VAL A 177 5.33 -12.63 16.39
CA VAL A 177 6.72 -12.41 16.89
C VAL A 177 7.68 -13.53 16.50
N GLY A 178 7.33 -14.34 15.52
CA GLY A 178 8.25 -15.31 14.96
C GLY A 178 9.51 -14.67 14.39
N ALA A 179 10.66 -15.32 14.57
CA ALA A 179 11.90 -14.96 13.89
C ALA A 179 11.90 -15.56 12.48
N SER A 180 12.25 -14.78 11.45
CA SER A 180 12.40 -15.24 10.05
C SER A 180 11.22 -16.08 9.54
N ASP A 181 9.99 -15.58 9.75
CA ASP A 181 8.73 -16.26 9.37
C ASP A 181 8.49 -17.63 10.02
N SER A 182 9.17 -17.89 11.15
CA SER A 182 8.86 -19.04 12.00
C SER A 182 7.49 -18.90 12.64
N MET A 183 6.74 -20.00 12.71
CA MET A 183 5.51 -20.07 13.52
C MET A 183 5.79 -20.12 15.04
N VAL A 184 7.05 -20.25 15.44
CA VAL A 184 7.46 -20.24 16.85
C VAL A 184 7.72 -18.82 17.29
N ALA A 185 6.94 -18.35 18.26
CA ALA A 185 7.09 -17.04 18.86
C ALA A 185 8.48 -16.89 19.52
N ASP A 186 9.22 -15.85 19.15
CA ASP A 186 10.41 -15.41 19.88
C ASP A 186 9.98 -14.40 20.95
N PRO A 187 10.07 -14.71 22.26
CA PRO A 187 9.71 -13.77 23.31
C PRO A 187 10.69 -12.60 23.43
N ASN A 188 11.89 -12.66 22.85
CA ASN A 188 12.95 -11.66 23.00
C ASN A 188 13.28 -10.95 21.68
N ARG A 189 12.28 -10.72 20.84
CA ARG A 189 12.44 -9.94 19.61
C ARG A 189 12.45 -8.45 19.92
N TYR A 190 13.42 -7.74 19.35
CA TYR A 190 13.57 -6.29 19.48
C TYR A 190 13.45 -5.60 18.13
N PHE A 191 12.91 -4.38 18.15
CA PHE A 191 12.56 -3.57 17.01
C PHE A 191 13.26 -2.21 17.08
N LYS A 192 13.51 -1.59 15.94
CA LYS A 192 14.23 -0.33 15.86
C LYS A 192 13.45 0.64 15.00
N LEU A 193 13.24 1.85 15.50
CA LEU A 193 12.78 2.95 14.65
C LEU A 193 13.92 3.29 13.68
N LYS A 194 13.77 2.92 12.41
CA LYS A 194 14.74 3.17 11.34
C LYS A 194 14.48 4.50 10.64
N GLN A 195 13.22 4.92 10.58
CA GLN A 195 12.80 6.06 9.79
C GLN A 195 11.64 6.80 10.43
N ALA A 196 11.71 8.14 10.48
CA ALA A 196 10.63 9.04 10.86
C ALA A 196 10.85 10.38 10.15
N ASP A 197 10.58 10.38 8.84
CA ASP A 197 10.97 11.46 7.94
C ASP A 197 9.74 12.12 7.32
N LEU A 198 9.78 13.44 7.15
CA LEU A 198 8.83 14.16 6.30
C LEU A 198 9.30 14.07 4.86
N VAL A 199 8.41 13.65 3.98
CA VAL A 199 8.68 13.51 2.55
C VAL A 199 7.60 14.16 1.70
N VAL A 200 8.00 14.60 0.51
CA VAL A 200 7.10 15.04 -0.56
C VAL A 200 7.22 14.05 -1.71
N ALA A 201 6.08 13.45 -2.08
CA ALA A 201 6.00 12.51 -3.17
C ALA A 201 6.27 13.20 -4.51
N ASN A 202 7.10 12.58 -5.35
CA ASN A 202 7.18 12.94 -6.76
C ASN A 202 6.01 12.27 -7.50
N LYS A 203 4.83 12.90 -7.45
CA LYS A 203 3.58 12.27 -7.91
C LYS A 203 3.65 11.75 -9.36
N PRO A 204 4.14 12.52 -10.36
CA PRO A 204 4.30 12.01 -11.71
C PRO A 204 5.23 10.79 -11.82
N VAL A 205 6.25 10.67 -10.98
CA VAL A 205 7.17 9.51 -10.98
C VAL A 205 6.59 8.33 -10.20
N GLN A 206 5.84 8.56 -9.12
CA GLN A 206 5.12 7.49 -8.41
C GLN A 206 4.00 6.90 -9.27
N ASP A 207 3.26 7.72 -10.01
CA ASP A 207 2.24 7.25 -10.96
C ASP A 207 2.89 6.39 -12.05
N LEU A 208 4.00 6.87 -12.64
CA LEU A 208 4.78 6.10 -13.61
C LEU A 208 5.30 4.77 -13.03
N TYR A 209 5.74 4.76 -11.77
CA TYR A 209 6.18 3.54 -11.09
C TYR A 209 5.05 2.50 -10.96
N HIS A 210 3.84 2.94 -10.59
CA HIS A 210 2.68 2.06 -10.53
C HIS A 210 2.27 1.55 -11.92
N ASP A 211 2.25 2.41 -12.93
CA ASP A 211 2.00 2.02 -14.31
C ASP A 211 3.00 0.97 -14.81
N LEU A 212 4.30 1.17 -14.56
CA LEU A 212 5.34 0.21 -14.91
C LEU A 212 5.20 -1.13 -14.16
N THR A 213 4.68 -1.11 -12.93
CA THR A 213 4.39 -2.34 -12.17
C THR A 213 3.27 -3.13 -12.84
N ILE A 214 2.23 -2.45 -13.34
CA ILE A 214 1.14 -3.06 -14.10
C ILE A 214 1.67 -3.61 -15.45
N LEU A 215 2.42 -2.79 -16.19
CA LEU A 215 3.03 -3.21 -17.47
C LEU A 215 3.94 -4.42 -17.30
N ARG A 216 4.73 -4.45 -16.22
CA ARG A 216 5.58 -5.60 -15.88
C ARG A 216 4.72 -6.85 -15.66
N GLY A 217 3.64 -6.75 -14.89
CA GLY A 217 2.71 -7.87 -14.68
C GLY A 217 2.10 -8.39 -15.99
N ILE A 218 1.65 -7.48 -16.85
CA ILE A 218 1.13 -7.85 -18.18
C ILE A 218 2.21 -8.55 -19.01
N ALA A 219 3.43 -8.02 -19.03
CA ALA A 219 4.52 -8.59 -19.83
C ALA A 219 5.02 -9.95 -19.31
N PHE A 220 5.00 -10.19 -17.99
CA PHE A 220 5.69 -11.33 -17.37
C PHE A 220 4.73 -12.45 -16.97
N ASP A 221 3.51 -12.09 -16.56
CA ASP A 221 2.58 -13.02 -15.91
C ASP A 221 1.42 -13.43 -16.85
N THR A 222 1.42 -12.94 -18.10
CA THR A 222 0.49 -13.37 -19.15
C THR A 222 1.21 -14.18 -20.24
N ASP A 223 0.47 -14.68 -21.24
CA ASP A 223 1.09 -15.38 -22.37
C ASP A 223 2.11 -14.46 -23.08
N SER A 224 3.39 -14.83 -22.99
CA SER A 224 4.51 -14.06 -23.52
C SER A 224 4.51 -13.93 -25.05
N ASN A 225 3.77 -14.79 -25.76
CA ASN A 225 3.56 -14.68 -27.20
C ASN A 225 2.41 -13.73 -27.58
N SER A 226 1.59 -13.30 -26.60
CA SER A 226 0.50 -12.38 -26.85
C SER A 226 1.00 -11.02 -27.33
N ILE A 227 0.20 -10.35 -28.15
CA ILE A 227 0.52 -9.00 -28.65
C ILE A 227 0.59 -8.02 -27.47
N GLN A 228 -0.28 -8.19 -26.47
CA GLN A 228 -0.37 -7.35 -25.29
C GLN A 228 0.88 -7.44 -24.42
N ALA A 229 1.39 -8.65 -24.14
CA ALA A 229 2.61 -8.84 -23.37
C ALA A 229 3.82 -8.20 -24.07
N ARG A 230 3.94 -8.40 -25.39
CA ARG A 230 5.04 -7.82 -26.19
C ARG A 230 4.96 -6.31 -26.29
N LYS A 231 3.76 -5.75 -26.49
CA LYS A 231 3.53 -4.30 -26.46
C LYS A 231 3.84 -3.70 -25.08
N ALA A 232 3.38 -4.33 -23.99
CA ALA A 232 3.65 -3.84 -22.63
C ALA A 232 5.16 -3.79 -22.35
N LEU A 233 5.89 -4.85 -22.74
CA LEU A 233 7.34 -4.90 -22.61
C LEU A 233 8.05 -3.84 -23.47
N TRP A 234 7.56 -3.60 -24.68
CA TRP A 234 8.07 -2.57 -25.57
C TRP A 234 7.84 -1.17 -24.98
N VAL A 235 6.61 -0.85 -24.55
CA VAL A 235 6.28 0.44 -23.89
C VAL A 235 7.14 0.64 -22.65
N ALA A 236 7.30 -0.38 -21.82
CA ALA A 236 8.15 -0.28 -20.63
C ALA A 236 9.62 0.00 -21.01
N ASN A 237 10.14 -0.56 -22.10
CA ASN A 237 11.49 -0.26 -22.58
C ASN A 237 11.62 1.15 -23.15
N GLU A 238 10.59 1.65 -23.84
CA GLU A 238 10.55 3.03 -24.32
C GLU A 238 10.51 4.03 -23.16
N VAL A 239 9.78 3.72 -22.08
CA VAL A 239 9.83 4.50 -20.85
C VAL A 239 11.27 4.54 -20.30
N ILE A 240 11.95 3.40 -20.20
CA ILE A 240 13.35 3.37 -19.70
C ILE A 240 14.29 4.12 -20.65
N ASN A 241 14.04 4.13 -21.96
CA ASN A 241 14.83 4.90 -22.93
C ASN A 241 14.68 6.42 -22.73
N ASN A 242 13.47 6.87 -22.41
CA ASN A 242 13.12 8.29 -22.31
C ASN A 242 13.21 8.85 -20.90
N PHE A 243 13.25 8.02 -19.86
CA PHE A 243 13.22 8.48 -18.47
C PHE A 243 14.48 9.25 -18.10
N ILE A 244 14.31 10.53 -17.79
CA ILE A 244 15.32 11.39 -17.20
C ILE A 244 14.73 11.95 -15.91
N GLY A 245 15.25 11.50 -14.77
CA GLY A 245 14.64 11.69 -13.46
C GLY A 245 14.48 13.13 -12.98
N ASP A 246 15.20 14.07 -13.58
CA ASP A 246 15.22 15.49 -13.22
C ASP A 246 14.62 16.38 -14.35
N ASP A 247 14.01 15.77 -15.37
CA ASP A 247 13.39 16.47 -16.50
C ASP A 247 11.87 16.19 -16.53
N GLU A 248 11.09 17.22 -16.19
CA GLU A 248 9.63 17.14 -16.17
C GLU A 248 9.02 16.80 -17.54
N THR A 249 9.65 17.24 -18.64
CA THR A 249 9.17 16.94 -20.00
C THR A 249 9.37 15.46 -20.31
N ALA A 250 10.53 14.92 -19.96
CA ALA A 250 10.84 13.49 -20.11
C ALA A 250 9.90 12.62 -19.26
N ILE A 251 9.64 13.01 -18.02
CA ILE A 251 8.70 12.30 -17.12
C ILE A 251 7.26 12.37 -17.67
N SER A 252 6.84 13.53 -18.18
CA SER A 252 5.51 13.69 -18.79
C SER A 252 5.35 12.80 -20.02
N GLU A 253 6.38 12.70 -20.86
CA GLU A 253 6.37 11.80 -22.02
C GLU A 253 6.30 10.33 -21.59
N CYS A 254 7.07 9.94 -20.57
CA CYS A 254 7.00 8.57 -20.01
C CYS A 254 5.60 8.23 -19.50
N ASN A 255 4.95 9.15 -18.78
CA ASN A 255 3.56 8.98 -18.32
C ASN A 255 2.56 8.92 -19.48
N ARG A 256 2.80 9.66 -20.57
CA ARG A 256 1.98 9.58 -21.78
C ARG A 256 2.09 8.19 -22.41
N LEU A 257 3.31 7.66 -22.55
CA LEU A 257 3.55 6.32 -23.11
C LEU A 257 2.81 5.22 -22.34
N THR A 258 2.87 5.23 -21.01
CA THR A 258 2.16 4.23 -20.20
C THR A 258 0.65 4.41 -20.26
N ARG A 259 0.16 5.66 -20.18
CA ARG A 259 -1.27 5.98 -20.26
C ARG A 259 -1.88 5.56 -21.59
N ASP A 260 -1.22 5.82 -22.71
CA ASP A 260 -1.72 5.46 -24.03
C ASP A 260 -1.95 3.94 -24.14
N PHE A 261 -1.08 3.13 -23.53
CA PHE A 261 -1.26 1.69 -23.45
C PHE A 261 -2.37 1.28 -22.47
N LEU A 262 -2.36 1.82 -21.24
CA LEU A 262 -3.26 1.40 -20.15
C LEU A 262 -4.71 1.86 -20.36
N THR A 263 -4.94 2.84 -21.21
CA THR A 263 -6.29 3.31 -21.57
C THR A 263 -6.88 2.59 -22.78
N GLU A 264 -6.13 1.68 -23.44
CA GLU A 264 -6.69 0.81 -24.47
C GLU A 264 -7.83 -0.04 -23.87
N GLN A 265 -9.01 0.04 -24.48
CA GLN A 265 -10.17 -0.73 -24.04
C GLN A 265 -10.24 -2.07 -24.77
N ASN A 266 -10.57 -3.12 -24.02
CA ASN A 266 -10.97 -4.40 -24.59
C ASN A 266 -12.33 -4.27 -25.31
N GLY A 267 -12.66 -5.27 -26.14
CA GLY A 267 -13.99 -5.36 -26.76
C GLY A 267 -15.12 -5.42 -25.73
N SER A 268 -16.33 -4.98 -26.12
CA SER A 268 -17.48 -4.84 -25.22
C SER A 268 -18.01 -6.16 -24.63
N GLU A 269 -17.72 -7.30 -25.25
CA GLU A 269 -18.23 -8.63 -24.88
C GLU A 269 -17.24 -9.48 -24.05
N MET A 270 -16.31 -8.82 -23.35
CA MET A 270 -15.25 -9.50 -22.58
C MET A 270 -15.70 -9.81 -21.15
N HIS A 271 -15.00 -10.76 -20.50
CA HIS A 271 -15.26 -11.09 -19.10
C HIS A 271 -15.15 -9.86 -18.19
N ARG A 272 -16.10 -9.72 -17.26
CA ARG A 272 -16.07 -8.69 -16.23
C ARG A 272 -15.45 -9.25 -14.95
N VAL A 273 -14.40 -8.58 -14.48
CA VAL A 273 -13.79 -8.84 -13.16
C VAL A 273 -14.25 -7.76 -12.21
N THR A 274 -14.76 -8.15 -11.05
CA THR A 274 -15.09 -7.24 -9.94
C THR A 274 -14.05 -7.43 -8.85
N ALA A 275 -13.40 -6.34 -8.44
CA ALA A 275 -12.45 -6.33 -7.33
C ALA A 275 -13.11 -5.69 -6.11
N ILE A 276 -12.94 -6.31 -4.94
CA ILE A 276 -13.43 -5.82 -3.65
C ILE A 276 -12.28 -5.90 -2.66
N GLY A 277 -12.04 -4.84 -1.90
CA GLY A 277 -11.05 -4.84 -0.83
C GLY A 277 -11.48 -5.77 0.30
N ASN A 278 -10.56 -6.58 0.81
CA ASN A 278 -10.82 -7.44 1.96
C ASN A 278 -9.61 -7.43 2.90
N CYS A 279 -9.87 -7.54 4.20
CA CYS A 279 -8.83 -7.72 5.21
C CYS A 279 -9.23 -8.88 6.11
N HIS A 280 -8.73 -10.07 5.77
CA HIS A 280 -8.82 -11.21 6.66
C HIS A 280 -7.94 -10.98 7.89
N ILE A 281 -8.53 -11.10 9.08
CA ILE A 281 -7.82 -11.04 10.34
C ILE A 281 -8.21 -12.29 11.13
N ASP A 282 -7.25 -13.19 11.35
CA ASP A 282 -7.46 -14.32 12.24
C ASP A 282 -7.74 -13.81 13.66
N THR A 283 -8.86 -14.26 14.23
CA THR A 283 -9.28 -13.79 15.55
C THR A 283 -8.29 -14.20 16.65
N ALA A 284 -7.66 -15.36 16.51
CA ALA A 284 -6.44 -15.73 17.23
C ALA A 284 -5.66 -16.76 16.39
N TRP A 285 -4.39 -16.46 16.12
CA TRP A 285 -3.49 -17.36 15.41
C TRP A 285 -2.08 -17.30 16.01
N LEU A 286 -1.22 -16.42 15.49
CA LEU A 286 0.14 -16.19 16.00
C LEU A 286 0.21 -15.05 17.04
N TRP A 287 -0.96 -14.60 17.52
CA TRP A 287 -1.14 -13.52 18.48
C TRP A 287 -2.39 -13.76 19.35
N PRO A 288 -2.46 -13.15 20.55
CA PRO A 288 -3.62 -13.25 21.42
C PRO A 288 -4.79 -12.39 20.95
N TYR A 289 -6.00 -12.63 21.48
CA TYR A 289 -7.20 -11.86 21.15
C TYR A 289 -7.04 -10.35 21.36
N ASP A 290 -6.28 -9.93 22.38
CA ASP A 290 -6.06 -8.52 22.65
C ASP A 290 -5.29 -7.81 21.53
N GLU A 291 -4.40 -8.54 20.84
CA GLU A 291 -3.74 -8.00 19.66
C GLU A 291 -4.70 -7.95 18.46
N THR A 292 -5.62 -8.90 18.31
CA THR A 292 -6.66 -8.84 17.27
C THR A 292 -7.51 -7.58 17.41
N LYS A 293 -7.93 -7.23 18.63
CA LYS A 293 -8.72 -6.00 18.88
C LYS A 293 -8.00 -4.76 18.34
N ARG A 294 -6.69 -4.69 18.53
CA ARG A 294 -5.84 -3.60 18.00
C ARG A 294 -5.62 -3.70 16.48
N LYS A 295 -5.39 -4.91 15.95
CA LYS A 295 -5.27 -5.17 14.51
C LYS A 295 -6.51 -4.73 13.75
N VAL A 296 -7.71 -5.03 14.26
CA VAL A 296 -8.99 -4.59 13.69
C VAL A 296 -9.03 -3.07 13.60
N ALA A 297 -8.72 -2.35 14.68
CA ALA A 297 -8.69 -0.88 14.67
C ALA A 297 -7.66 -0.30 13.69
N ARG A 298 -6.44 -0.85 13.65
CA ARG A 298 -5.36 -0.44 12.72
C ARG A 298 -5.73 -0.67 11.26
N SER A 299 -6.23 -1.85 10.95
CA SER A 299 -6.63 -2.21 9.59
C SER A 299 -7.82 -1.37 9.13
N TRP A 300 -8.88 -1.29 9.93
CA TRP A 300 -10.14 -0.68 9.51
C TRP A 300 -10.09 0.84 9.46
N SER A 301 -9.30 1.49 10.32
CA SER A 301 -8.98 2.93 10.17
C SER A 301 -8.26 3.22 8.86
N SER A 302 -7.34 2.34 8.45
CA SER A 302 -6.67 2.46 7.14
C SER A 302 -7.64 2.31 5.97
N GLN A 303 -8.61 1.39 6.07
CA GLN A 303 -9.62 1.21 5.03
C GLN A 303 -10.53 2.43 4.89
N LEU A 304 -10.97 3.01 6.00
CA LEU A 304 -11.76 4.25 5.98
C LEU A 304 -10.98 5.41 5.36
N ASN A 305 -9.69 5.55 5.69
CA ASN A 305 -8.83 6.56 5.07
C ASN A 305 -8.68 6.33 3.55
N LEU A 306 -8.61 5.08 3.09
CA LEU A 306 -8.63 4.77 1.66
C LEU A 306 -9.95 5.17 1.00
N MET A 307 -11.10 4.90 1.62
CA MET A 307 -12.41 5.32 1.11
C MET A 307 -12.55 6.84 0.94
N GLU A 308 -11.95 7.62 1.85
CA GLU A 308 -11.91 9.08 1.75
C GLU A 308 -11.07 9.58 0.56
N ARG A 309 -10.10 8.78 0.10
CA ARG A 309 -9.21 9.12 -1.03
C ARG A 309 -9.66 8.54 -2.36
N TYR A 310 -10.35 7.40 -2.33
CA TYR A 310 -10.78 6.65 -3.50
C TYR A 310 -12.29 6.36 -3.38
N PRO A 311 -13.15 7.23 -3.94
CA PRO A 311 -14.61 7.12 -3.77
C PRO A 311 -15.20 5.79 -4.26
N ASP A 312 -14.62 5.19 -5.30
CA ASP A 312 -15.08 3.91 -5.86
C ASP A 312 -14.58 2.68 -5.07
N TYR A 313 -13.80 2.88 -4.01
CA TYR A 313 -13.27 1.79 -3.20
C TYR A 313 -14.36 1.17 -2.32
N VAL A 314 -14.63 -0.12 -2.54
CA VAL A 314 -15.51 -0.94 -1.70
C VAL A 314 -14.67 -1.93 -0.89
N PHE A 315 -14.92 -1.98 0.40
CA PHE A 315 -14.25 -2.89 1.33
C PHE A 315 -15.25 -3.84 2.01
N THR A 316 -14.78 -5.02 2.38
CA THR A 316 -15.57 -5.99 3.12
C THR A 316 -14.81 -6.70 4.24
N ALA A 317 -15.52 -6.94 5.34
CA ALA A 317 -15.06 -7.74 6.48
C ALA A 317 -16.20 -8.61 7.04
N SER A 318 -15.85 -9.79 7.53
CA SER A 318 -16.76 -10.94 7.71
C SER A 318 -17.20 -11.24 9.14
N GLN A 319 -16.35 -10.98 10.15
CA GLN A 319 -16.48 -11.55 11.49
C GLN A 319 -17.24 -10.59 12.42
N ALA A 320 -18.47 -10.95 12.84
CA ALA A 320 -19.27 -10.07 13.70
C ALA A 320 -18.61 -9.77 15.06
N GLN A 321 -17.88 -10.72 15.63
CA GLN A 321 -17.12 -10.53 16.88
C GLN A 321 -16.13 -9.36 16.80
N GLN A 322 -15.52 -9.14 15.63
CA GLN A 322 -14.56 -8.05 15.42
C GLN A 322 -15.26 -6.68 15.42
N TYR A 323 -16.47 -6.60 14.86
CA TYR A 323 -17.29 -5.39 14.94
C TYR A 323 -17.73 -5.09 16.37
N GLU A 324 -18.13 -6.11 17.14
CA GLU A 324 -18.49 -5.94 18.55
C GLU A 324 -17.32 -5.36 19.36
N TRP A 325 -16.13 -5.97 19.26
CA TRP A 325 -14.94 -5.43 19.92
C TRP A 325 -14.58 -4.01 19.47
N LEU A 326 -14.75 -3.71 18.17
CA LEU A 326 -14.51 -2.36 17.67
C LEU A 326 -15.51 -1.35 18.26
N GLN A 327 -16.79 -1.71 18.33
CA GLN A 327 -17.83 -0.86 18.89
C GLN A 327 -17.56 -0.54 20.37
N GLU A 328 -17.11 -1.53 21.14
CA GLU A 328 -16.78 -1.37 22.56
C GLU A 328 -15.52 -0.53 22.79
N LEU A 329 -14.46 -0.78 22.02
CA LEU A 329 -13.13 -0.22 22.30
C LEU A 329 -12.83 1.06 21.51
N TYR A 330 -13.43 1.20 20.32
CA TYR A 330 -13.18 2.30 19.38
C TYR A 330 -14.51 2.86 18.83
N PRO A 331 -15.43 3.33 19.68
CA PRO A 331 -16.78 3.73 19.26
C PRO A 331 -16.78 4.81 18.17
N LYS A 332 -15.86 5.77 18.21
CA LYS A 332 -15.71 6.80 17.17
C LYS A 332 -15.37 6.21 15.79
N LEU A 333 -14.55 5.14 15.77
CA LEU A 333 -14.19 4.45 14.53
C LEU A 333 -15.37 3.63 14.00
N PHE A 334 -16.12 2.98 14.90
CA PHE A 334 -17.33 2.24 14.55
C PHE A 334 -18.41 3.14 13.93
N GLU A 335 -18.60 4.36 14.44
CA GLU A 335 -19.54 5.31 13.82
C GLU A 335 -19.10 5.74 12.41
N LYS A 336 -17.79 5.86 12.14
CA LYS A 336 -17.32 6.09 10.77
C LYS A 336 -17.63 4.92 9.84
N ILE A 337 -17.54 3.68 10.33
CA ILE A 337 -17.92 2.49 9.55
C ILE A 337 -19.41 2.52 9.20
N LYS A 338 -20.28 2.89 10.14
CA LYS A 338 -21.72 3.05 9.84
C LYS A 338 -21.99 4.10 8.75
N ILE A 339 -21.19 5.17 8.71
CA ILE A 339 -21.30 6.17 7.64
C ILE A 339 -20.83 5.57 6.30
N ALA A 340 -19.71 4.86 6.28
CA ALA A 340 -19.20 4.20 5.08
C ALA A 340 -20.13 3.10 4.55
N GLU A 341 -20.81 2.36 5.43
CA GLU A 341 -21.82 1.35 5.08
C GLU A 341 -23.04 2.00 4.43
N LYS A 342 -23.57 3.08 5.01
CA LYS A 342 -24.65 3.87 4.39
C LYS A 342 -24.26 4.48 3.05
N ASN A 343 -22.97 4.71 2.82
CA ASN A 343 -22.43 5.20 1.57
C ASN A 343 -22.08 4.08 0.57
N GLU A 344 -22.44 2.83 0.85
CA GLU A 344 -22.18 1.66 0.00
C GLU A 344 -20.68 1.40 -0.27
N GLN A 345 -19.79 1.91 0.60
CA GLN A 345 -18.35 1.67 0.53
C GLN A 345 -17.90 0.56 1.49
N TRP A 346 -18.71 0.21 2.49
CA TRP A 346 -18.41 -0.82 3.48
C TRP A 346 -19.46 -1.92 3.50
N GLU A 347 -19.10 -3.08 2.95
CA GLU A 347 -19.98 -4.24 2.82
C GLU A 347 -19.73 -5.26 3.93
N ILE A 348 -20.76 -5.56 4.73
CA ILE A 348 -20.69 -6.56 5.80
C ILE A 348 -21.06 -7.93 5.22
N ILE A 349 -20.13 -8.89 5.25
CA ILE A 349 -20.32 -10.23 4.65
C ILE A 349 -20.21 -11.35 5.70
N GLY A 350 -20.33 -12.59 5.26
CA GLY A 350 -20.14 -13.80 6.07
C GLY A 350 -21.33 -14.14 6.94
N GLY A 351 -21.92 -13.17 7.64
CA GLY A 351 -23.14 -13.35 8.45
C GLY A 351 -22.94 -14.31 9.63
N SER A 352 -21.71 -14.46 10.12
CA SER A 352 -21.35 -15.38 11.21
C SER A 352 -20.57 -14.66 12.31
N TRP A 353 -20.62 -15.19 13.54
CA TRP A 353 -19.91 -14.59 14.67
C TRP A 353 -18.40 -14.54 14.46
N VAL A 354 -17.85 -15.65 13.96
CA VAL A 354 -16.44 -15.84 13.59
C VAL A 354 -16.36 -16.75 12.36
N GLU A 355 -15.29 -16.59 11.58
CA GLU A 355 -14.91 -17.52 10.52
C GLU A 355 -14.44 -18.84 11.11
N HIS A 356 -15.36 -19.80 11.21
CA HIS A 356 -15.11 -21.03 11.94
C HIS A 356 -14.71 -22.19 11.04
N GLY A 357 -13.92 -23.12 11.60
CA GLY A 357 -13.67 -24.41 10.97
C GLY A 357 -14.97 -25.17 10.72
N LYS A 358 -15.09 -25.75 9.52
CA LYS A 358 -16.29 -26.48 9.08
C LYS A 358 -16.39 -27.92 9.62
N SER A 359 -15.32 -28.46 10.19
CA SER A 359 -15.20 -29.89 10.51
C SER A 359 -15.46 -30.29 11.96
N LEU A 360 -15.45 -29.35 12.92
CA LEU A 360 -15.44 -29.66 14.36
C LEU A 360 -16.65 -29.11 15.13
N LYS A 361 -17.65 -28.53 14.45
CA LYS A 361 -18.83 -28.01 15.12
C LYS A 361 -19.95 -29.06 15.17
N CYS A 362 -20.29 -29.51 16.37
CA CYS A 362 -21.54 -30.20 16.62
C CYS A 362 -22.63 -29.13 16.78
N LEU A 363 -23.65 -29.16 15.92
CA LEU A 363 -24.86 -28.34 16.07
C LEU A 363 -25.70 -29.00 17.17
N TYR A 364 -25.66 -28.44 18.38
CA TYR A 364 -26.55 -28.82 19.48
C TYR A 364 -27.65 -27.79 19.65
#